data_AF-A0A416CBW5-F1
#
_entry.id   AF-A0A416CBW5-F1
#
_cell.length_a   1.000
_cell.length_b   1.000
_cell.length_c   1.000
_cell.angle_alpha   90.00
_cell.angle_beta   90.00
_cell.angle_gamma   90.00
#
_symmetry.space_group_name_H-M   'P 1'
#
loop_
_entity.id
_entity.type
_entity.pdbx_description
1 polymer ?
#
loop_
_entity_poly.entity_id
_entity_poly.type
_entity_poly.pdbx_seq_one_letter_code
_entity_poly.pdbx_strand_id
1 'polypeptide(L)'
;MKKLKKQVRGTFTFDKGIVSVTDPCYSDDVWCRMDNVKIIPGKYNCISYIDTENKRTFICQICLQGHNSPQQNSKKECIGSIGVDAGMAGFYQDKPNYSDEEWYDFCEACKANNFDYLINEHGFCTSSGYGDGSYDVYAYRCKDGIYCLEIIF
;
A
#
# COMPACT_ATOMS: atom_id res chain seq x y z
N MET A 1 11.38 -1.59 -20.72
CA MET A 1 10.13 -1.66 -19.94
C MET A 1 10.34 -2.70 -18.86
N LYS A 2 10.20 -2.35 -17.56
CA LYS A 2 10.42 -3.32 -16.46
C LYS A 2 9.44 -4.49 -16.59
N LYS A 3 9.94 -5.72 -16.41
CA LYS A 3 9.08 -6.91 -16.39
C LYS A 3 8.58 -7.13 -14.97
N LEU A 4 7.29 -6.90 -14.76
CA LEU A 4 6.66 -7.01 -13.45
C LEU A 4 5.89 -8.33 -13.32
N LYS A 5 6.07 -9.03 -12.20
CA LYS A 5 5.28 -10.21 -11.82
C LYS A 5 4.24 -9.80 -10.78
N LYS A 6 2.96 -9.88 -11.15
CA LYS A 6 1.84 -9.69 -10.21
C LYS A 6 1.75 -10.86 -9.22
N GLN A 7 1.57 -10.55 -7.94
CA GLN A 7 1.26 -11.53 -6.89
C GLN A 7 0.14 -11.00 -6.00
N VAL A 8 -0.89 -11.82 -5.77
CA VAL A 8 -1.91 -11.53 -4.76
C VAL A 8 -1.40 -12.07 -3.43
N ARG A 9 -1.21 -11.19 -2.45
CA ARG A 9 -0.65 -11.50 -1.13
C ARG A 9 -1.72 -11.89 -0.10
N GLY A 10 -2.95 -11.47 -0.33
CA GLY A 10 -4.09 -11.76 0.55
C GLY A 10 -5.21 -10.75 0.34
N THR A 11 -5.99 -10.52 1.38
CA THR A 11 -7.10 -9.56 1.35
C THR A 11 -7.21 -8.79 2.65
N PHE A 12 -7.64 -7.54 2.57
CA PHE A 12 -7.98 -6.71 3.73
C PHE A 12 -9.35 -6.03 3.53
N THR A 13 -10.10 -5.79 4.60
CA THR A 13 -11.42 -5.15 4.52
C THR A 13 -11.35 -3.73 5.05
N PHE A 14 -11.59 -2.76 4.17
CA PHE A 14 -11.72 -1.34 4.51
C PHE A 14 -13.21 -1.01 4.66
N ASP A 15 -13.80 -1.32 5.82
CA ASP A 15 -15.24 -1.15 6.07
C ASP A 15 -15.65 0.33 6.25
N LYS A 16 -14.72 1.20 6.66
CA LYS A 16 -14.95 2.65 6.77
C LYS A 16 -14.84 3.37 5.43
N GLY A 17 -14.22 2.74 4.42
CA GLY A 17 -13.93 3.38 3.12
C GLY A 17 -12.97 4.57 3.24
N ILE A 18 -12.14 4.60 4.27
CA ILE A 18 -11.15 5.65 4.51
C ILE A 18 -9.79 4.96 4.70
N VAL A 19 -8.79 5.44 3.96
CA VAL A 19 -7.44 4.88 3.94
C VAL A 19 -6.40 5.96 4.22
N SER A 20 -5.43 5.61 5.07
CA SER A 20 -4.13 6.28 5.17
C SER A 20 -3.14 5.57 4.26
N VAL A 21 -2.47 6.33 3.39
CA VAL A 21 -1.39 5.85 2.53
C VAL A 21 -0.09 6.39 3.08
N THR A 22 0.77 5.52 3.61
CA THR A 22 1.92 5.95 4.40
C THR A 22 2.96 4.85 4.59
N ASP A 23 4.14 5.24 5.04
CA ASP A 23 5.11 4.35 5.69
C ASP A 23 4.59 3.94 7.08
N PRO A 24 4.60 2.65 7.43
CA PRO A 24 4.14 2.21 8.75
C PRO A 24 4.85 2.88 9.94
N CYS A 25 6.11 3.30 9.81
CA CYS A 25 6.86 3.90 10.92
C CYS A 25 6.36 5.30 11.29
N TYR A 26 5.63 5.98 10.40
CA TYR A 26 5.19 7.35 10.61
C TYR A 26 4.00 7.46 11.56
N SER A 27 4.08 8.44 12.45
CA SER A 27 2.94 8.91 13.24
C SER A 27 2.05 9.88 12.44
N ASP A 28 0.86 10.17 12.97
CA ASP A 28 -0.15 11.00 12.29
C ASP A 28 0.26 12.46 12.06
N ASP A 29 1.27 12.95 12.76
CA ASP A 29 1.79 14.32 12.63
C ASP A 29 2.84 14.47 11.50
N VAL A 30 3.23 13.38 10.84
CA VAL A 30 4.20 13.40 9.75
C VAL A 30 3.58 13.94 8.47
N TRP A 31 4.16 15.02 7.93
CA TRP A 31 3.61 15.79 6.81
C TRP A 31 3.56 15.05 5.46
N CYS A 32 4.41 14.04 5.25
CA CYS A 32 4.58 13.35 3.98
C CYS A 32 3.74 12.08 3.85
N ARG A 33 2.60 12.01 4.54
CA ARG A 33 1.60 10.94 4.40
C ARG A 33 0.33 11.46 3.73
N MET A 34 -0.49 10.54 3.22
CA MET A 34 -1.81 10.87 2.69
C MET A 34 -2.89 10.24 3.56
N ASP A 35 -3.58 11.08 4.34
CA ASP A 35 -4.67 10.65 5.20
C ASP A 35 -6.04 10.93 4.59
N ASN A 36 -7.05 10.23 5.09
CA ASN A 36 -8.45 10.41 4.71
C ASN A 36 -8.76 10.15 3.23
N VAL A 37 -7.99 9.27 2.56
CA VAL A 37 -8.26 8.87 1.18
C VAL A 37 -9.56 8.06 1.13
N LYS A 38 -10.61 8.64 0.56
CA LYS A 38 -11.93 8.00 0.45
C LYS A 38 -11.95 6.98 -0.68
N ILE A 39 -12.21 5.72 -0.33
CA ILE A 39 -12.39 4.60 -1.25
C ILE A 39 -13.77 3.98 -1.06
N ILE A 40 -14.19 3.13 -1.99
CA ILE A 40 -15.42 2.35 -1.84
C ILE A 40 -15.23 1.37 -0.67
N PRO A 41 -16.09 1.35 0.36
CA PRO A 41 -15.98 0.37 1.44
C PRO A 41 -16.06 -1.07 0.93
N GLY A 42 -15.25 -1.96 1.50
CA GLY A 42 -15.35 -3.39 1.21
C GLY A 42 -14.06 -4.17 1.33
N LYS A 43 -14.06 -5.38 0.76
CA LYS A 43 -12.92 -6.31 0.79
C LYS A 43 -12.05 -6.13 -0.44
N TYR A 44 -10.76 -5.87 -0.22
CA TYR A 44 -9.78 -5.59 -1.25
C TYR A 44 -8.78 -6.74 -1.36
N ASN A 45 -8.35 -7.04 -2.59
CA ASN A 45 -7.17 -7.86 -2.84
C ASN A 45 -5.91 -7.02 -2.59
N CYS A 46 -5.01 -7.54 -1.76
CA CYS A 46 -3.69 -6.97 -1.49
C CYS A 46 -2.70 -7.53 -2.53
N ILE A 47 -2.09 -6.67 -3.32
CA ILE A 47 -1.34 -7.04 -4.52
C ILE A 47 0.05 -6.40 -4.48
N SER A 48 1.07 -7.17 -4.83
CA SER A 48 2.41 -6.66 -5.10
C SER A 48 2.80 -6.95 -6.55
N TYR A 49 3.37 -5.96 -7.24
CA TYR A 49 4.03 -6.19 -8.52
C TYR A 49 5.54 -6.17 -8.31
N ILE A 50 6.19 -7.30 -8.55
CA ILE A 50 7.61 -7.52 -8.29
C ILE A 50 8.41 -7.28 -9.57
N ASP A 51 9.43 -6.44 -9.51
CA ASP A 51 10.44 -6.33 -10.55
C ASP A 51 11.25 -7.62 -10.60
N THR A 52 11.17 -8.36 -11.72
CA THR A 52 11.82 -9.67 -11.82
C THR A 52 13.35 -9.61 -11.89
N GLU A 53 13.91 -8.45 -12.21
CA GLU A 53 15.36 -8.24 -12.27
C GLU A 53 15.92 -7.96 -10.87
N ASN A 54 15.33 -6.98 -10.18
CA ASN A 54 15.75 -6.56 -8.84
C ASN A 54 15.15 -7.41 -7.71
N LYS A 55 14.18 -8.28 -8.02
CA LYS A 55 13.44 -9.13 -7.09
C LYS A 55 12.82 -8.37 -5.91
N ARG A 56 12.37 -7.13 -6.16
CA ARG A 56 11.78 -6.22 -5.16
C ARG A 56 10.41 -5.75 -5.59
N THR A 57 9.56 -5.37 -4.63
CA THR A 57 8.26 -4.79 -4.95
C THR A 57 8.46 -3.42 -5.61
N PHE A 58 7.85 -3.25 -6.78
CA PHE A 58 7.82 -2.00 -7.52
C PHE A 58 6.47 -1.30 -7.41
N ILE A 59 5.38 -2.06 -7.22
CA ILE A 59 4.04 -1.49 -7.01
C ILE A 59 3.36 -2.21 -5.84
N CYS A 60 2.92 -1.44 -4.84
CA CYS A 60 1.98 -1.87 -3.81
C CYS A 60 0.57 -1.47 -4.25
N GLN A 61 -0.39 -2.40 -4.30
CA GLN A 61 -1.73 -2.12 -4.80
C GLN A 61 -2.81 -2.78 -3.92
N ILE A 62 -3.92 -2.08 -3.73
CA ILE A 62 -5.18 -2.67 -3.26
C ILE A 62 -6.26 -2.51 -4.34
N CYS A 63 -7.04 -3.55 -4.61
CA CYS A 63 -8.15 -3.50 -5.56
C CYS A 63 -9.40 -4.18 -5.00
N LEU A 64 -10.54 -3.48 -5.00
CA LEU A 64 -11.83 -3.95 -4.49
C LEU A 64 -12.22 -5.26 -5.18
N GLN A 65 -12.66 -6.25 -4.40
CA GLN A 65 -13.16 -7.50 -4.95
C GLN A 65 -14.46 -7.28 -5.74
N GLY A 66 -14.61 -8.00 -6.85
CA GLY A 66 -15.72 -7.80 -7.80
C GLY A 66 -15.44 -6.71 -8.85
N HIS A 67 -14.40 -5.90 -8.69
CA HIS A 67 -13.88 -5.04 -9.75
C HIS A 67 -12.75 -5.72 -10.51
N ASN A 68 -12.69 -5.48 -11.82
CA ASN A 68 -11.56 -5.93 -12.63
C ASN A 68 -10.29 -5.19 -12.19
N SER A 69 -9.21 -5.93 -11.91
CA SER A 69 -7.91 -5.30 -11.70
C SER A 69 -7.56 -4.44 -12.92
N PRO A 70 -7.06 -3.22 -12.72
CA PRO A 70 -6.67 -2.36 -13.82
C PRO A 70 -5.65 -3.06 -14.73
N GLN A 71 -5.88 -3.02 -16.05
CA GLN A 71 -4.87 -3.39 -17.02
C GLN A 71 -3.75 -2.35 -17.02
N GLN A 72 -2.54 -2.73 -17.47
CA GLN A 72 -1.34 -1.88 -17.43
C GLN A 72 -1.52 -0.49 -18.09
N ASN A 73 -2.41 -0.37 -19.08
CA ASN A 73 -2.69 0.87 -19.81
C ASN A 73 -4.00 1.57 -19.36
N SER A 74 -4.60 1.13 -18.26
CA SER A 74 -5.81 1.75 -17.74
C SER A 74 -5.50 3.17 -17.28
N LYS A 75 -6.41 4.12 -17.55
CA LYS A 75 -6.28 5.49 -17.07
C LYS A 75 -6.23 5.49 -15.55
N LYS A 76 -5.14 6.02 -15.00
CA LYS A 76 -4.94 6.25 -13.57
C LYS A 76 -4.74 7.74 -13.30
N GLU A 77 -5.21 8.19 -12.16
CA GLU A 77 -5.07 9.57 -11.68
C GLU A 77 -3.97 9.60 -10.61
N CYS A 78 -2.95 10.44 -10.76
CA CYS A 78 -2.04 10.73 -9.65
C CYS A 78 -2.78 11.59 -8.64
N ILE A 79 -2.94 11.09 -7.41
CA ILE A 79 -3.70 11.76 -6.35
C ILE A 79 -2.81 12.38 -5.28
N GLY A 80 -1.49 12.21 -5.39
CA GLY A 80 -0.50 12.75 -4.47
C GLY A 80 0.77 11.91 -4.45
N SER A 81 1.65 12.22 -3.52
CA SER A 81 2.86 11.45 -3.23
C SER A 81 3.06 11.33 -1.73
N ILE A 82 3.79 10.30 -1.31
CA ILE A 82 4.13 10.05 0.10
C ILE A 82 5.65 9.94 0.27
N GLY A 83 6.15 10.30 1.45
CA GLY A 83 7.49 9.96 1.89
C GLY A 83 7.54 8.52 2.40
N VAL A 84 8.69 7.88 2.25
CA VAL A 84 8.96 6.54 2.78
C VAL A 84 10.37 6.51 3.34
N ASP A 85 10.52 6.07 4.57
CA ASP A 85 11.76 6.07 5.36
C ASP A 85 12.24 4.63 5.62
N ALA A 86 11.36 3.76 6.10
CA ALA A 86 11.65 2.36 6.43
C ALA A 86 11.80 1.46 5.19
N GLY A 87 11.61 2.02 3.98
CA GLY A 87 11.57 1.26 2.73
C GLY A 87 10.30 0.43 2.54
N MET A 88 9.25 0.78 3.28
CA MET A 88 7.94 0.13 3.26
C MET A 88 6.84 1.16 3.14
N ALA A 89 5.81 0.86 2.36
CA ALA A 89 4.61 1.69 2.33
C ALA A 89 3.37 0.85 2.03
N GLY A 90 2.23 1.36 2.48
CA GLY A 90 0.99 0.63 2.38
C GLY A 90 -0.25 1.47 2.59
N PHE A 91 -1.34 0.73 2.78
CA PHE A 91 -2.70 1.22 2.91
C PHE A 91 -3.26 0.73 4.24
N TYR A 92 -3.69 1.67 5.08
CA TYR A 92 -4.13 1.39 6.44
C TYR A 92 -5.50 2.00 6.73
N GLN A 93 -6.25 1.34 7.58
CA GLN A 93 -7.43 1.87 8.26
C GLN A 93 -7.11 1.95 9.75
N ASP A 94 -7.35 3.12 10.35
CA ASP A 94 -7.07 3.37 11.77
C ASP A 94 -5.64 2.96 12.17
N LYS A 95 -4.63 3.38 11.38
CA LYS A 95 -3.23 3.05 11.70
C LYS A 95 -2.87 3.65 13.06
N PRO A 96 -2.32 2.88 14.00
CA PRO A 96 -1.86 3.43 15.26
C PRO A 96 -0.54 4.19 15.07
N ASN A 97 -0.25 5.09 16.02
CA ASN A 97 1.07 5.66 16.22
C ASN A 97 1.86 4.69 17.09
N TYR A 98 2.74 3.90 16.46
CA TYR A 98 3.50 2.87 17.15
C TYR A 98 4.52 3.51 18.11
N SER A 99 4.59 2.99 19.33
CA SER A 99 5.77 3.11 20.18
C SER A 99 6.96 2.32 19.61
N ASP A 100 8.15 2.51 20.15
CA ASP A 100 9.35 1.78 19.71
C ASP A 100 9.19 0.25 19.83
N GLU A 101 8.50 -0.22 20.88
CA GLU A 101 8.22 -1.64 21.10
C GLU A 101 7.23 -2.19 20.07
N GLU A 102 6.13 -1.47 19.82
CA GLU A 102 5.14 -1.88 18.81
C GLU A 102 5.72 -1.82 17.39
N TRP A 103 6.62 -0.87 17.11
CA TRP A 103 7.35 -0.81 15.85
C TRP A 103 8.32 -1.99 15.70
N TYR A 104 9.00 -2.37 16.77
CA TYR A 104 9.82 -3.57 16.78
C TYR A 104 8.99 -4.82 16.48
N ASP A 105 7.84 -4.98 17.13
CA ASP A 105 6.92 -6.10 16.88
C ASP A 105 6.39 -6.10 15.45
N PHE A 106 6.08 -4.92 14.89
CA PHE A 106 5.74 -4.78 13.48
C PHE A 106 6.85 -5.29 12.56
N CYS A 107 8.11 -4.96 12.87
CA CYS A 107 9.27 -5.41 12.11
C CYS A 107 9.49 -6.93 12.25
N GLU A 108 9.29 -7.50 13.44
CA GLU A 108 9.32 -8.96 13.64
C GLU A 108 8.21 -9.67 12.85
N ALA A 109 7.00 -9.10 12.82
CA ALA A 109 5.91 -9.64 12.01
C ALA A 109 6.23 -9.63 10.50
N CYS A 110 6.91 -8.58 10.02
CA CYS A 110 7.37 -8.52 8.63
C CYS A 110 8.39 -9.62 8.29
N LYS A 111 9.24 -10.05 9.24
CA LYS A 111 10.22 -11.15 9.03
C LYS A 111 9.55 -12.45 8.62
N ALA A 112 8.35 -12.73 9.12
CA ALA A 112 7.61 -13.96 8.79
C ALA A 112 7.33 -14.08 7.27
N ASN A 113 7.32 -12.96 6.55
CA ASN A 113 7.17 -12.90 5.10
C ASN A 113 8.47 -12.50 4.39
N ASN A 114 9.65 -12.77 4.97
CA ASN A 114 10.95 -12.36 4.46
C ASN A 114 11.05 -10.84 4.20
N PHE A 115 10.33 -10.03 5.00
CA PHE A 115 10.19 -8.59 4.82
C PHE A 115 9.50 -8.16 3.50
N ASP A 116 8.90 -9.06 2.73
CA ASP A 116 8.25 -8.70 1.46
C ASP A 116 7.00 -7.84 1.66
N TYR A 117 6.14 -8.23 2.61
CA TYR A 117 4.84 -7.63 2.86
C TYR A 117 4.32 -7.98 4.25
N LEU A 118 3.34 -7.21 4.71
CA LEU A 118 2.57 -7.51 5.90
C LEU A 118 1.10 -7.20 5.64
N ILE A 119 0.21 -8.10 6.08
CA ILE A 119 -1.21 -7.82 6.27
C ILE A 119 -1.48 -8.04 7.75
N ASN A 120 -1.97 -7.02 8.42
CA ASN A 120 -2.35 -7.07 9.84
C ASN A 120 -3.79 -6.55 10.01
N GLU A 121 -4.22 -6.33 11.23
CA GLU A 121 -5.55 -5.82 11.59
C GLU A 121 -5.80 -4.38 11.13
N HIS A 122 -4.74 -3.61 10.85
CA HIS A 122 -4.84 -2.23 10.41
C HIS A 122 -4.71 -2.06 8.90
N GLY A 123 -4.10 -2.99 8.17
CA GLY A 123 -3.98 -2.82 6.73
C GLY A 123 -3.00 -3.76 6.04
N PHE A 124 -2.43 -3.25 4.95
CA PHE A 124 -1.50 -3.97 4.08
C PHE A 124 -0.38 -3.06 3.60
N CYS A 125 0.85 -3.55 3.67
CA CYS A 125 2.01 -2.88 3.08
C CYS A 125 2.97 -3.86 2.41
N THR A 126 3.84 -3.30 1.57
CA THR A 126 4.94 -4.05 0.95
C THR A 126 6.25 -3.33 1.17
N SER A 127 7.35 -4.09 1.20
CA SER A 127 8.70 -3.53 1.15
C SER A 127 9.20 -3.45 -0.29
N SER A 128 9.69 -2.28 -0.66
CA SER A 128 10.57 -2.10 -1.82
C SER A 128 12.04 -2.21 -1.42
N GLY A 129 12.33 -1.99 -0.13
CA GLY A 129 13.66 -1.83 0.42
C GLY A 129 14.38 -0.57 -0.10
N TYR A 130 13.64 0.40 -0.64
CA TYR A 130 14.10 1.74 -0.97
C TYR A 130 13.43 2.73 -0.01
N GLY A 131 14.19 3.28 0.94
CA GLY A 131 13.78 4.36 1.83
C GLY A 131 14.24 5.73 1.33
N ASP A 132 14.02 6.76 2.14
CA ASP A 132 14.37 8.16 1.90
C ASP A 132 13.86 8.74 0.55
N GLY A 133 12.68 8.28 0.11
CA GLY A 133 12.11 8.58 -1.21
C GLY A 133 10.73 9.23 -1.15
N SER A 134 10.35 9.91 -2.23
CA SER A 134 8.99 10.38 -2.48
C SER A 134 8.36 9.54 -3.59
N TYR A 135 7.22 8.93 -3.30
CA TYR A 135 6.58 7.94 -4.16
C TYR A 135 5.16 8.34 -4.52
N ASP A 136 4.84 8.27 -5.81
CA ASP A 136 3.52 8.65 -6.33
C ASP A 136 2.45 7.64 -5.92
N VAL A 137 1.27 8.17 -5.59
CA VAL A 137 0.07 7.40 -5.31
C VAL A 137 -0.94 7.63 -6.44
N TYR A 138 -1.42 6.54 -7.02
CA TYR A 138 -2.40 6.58 -8.10
C TYR A 138 -3.72 5.94 -7.70
N ALA A 139 -4.81 6.47 -8.24
CA ALA A 139 -6.16 5.96 -8.06
C ALA A 139 -6.79 5.53 -9.39
N TYR A 140 -7.62 4.48 -9.30
CA TYR A 140 -8.55 4.08 -10.35
C TYR A 140 -9.98 4.24 -9.86
N ARG A 141 -10.82 4.87 -10.69
CA ARG A 141 -12.19 5.24 -10.35
C ARG A 141 -13.20 4.53 -11.22
N CYS A 142 -14.33 4.19 -10.62
CA CYS A 142 -15.59 3.94 -11.32
C CYS A 142 -16.59 5.03 -10.94
N LYS A 143 -17.85 4.88 -11.37
CA LYS A 143 -18.94 5.80 -11.02
C LYS A 143 -19.18 5.91 -9.50
N ASP A 144 -18.86 4.85 -8.75
CA ASP A 144 -19.17 4.75 -7.31
C ASP A 144 -18.01 5.26 -6.42
N GLY A 145 -16.81 5.46 -6.98
CA GLY A 145 -15.65 5.97 -6.24
C GLY A 145 -14.32 5.32 -6.64
N ILE A 146 -13.32 5.47 -5.78
CA ILE A 146 -12.01 4.81 -5.93
C ILE A 146 -12.16 3.34 -5.57
N TYR A 147 -11.93 2.45 -6.53
CA TYR A 147 -11.98 0.99 -6.32
C TYR A 147 -10.59 0.35 -6.30
N CYS A 148 -9.54 1.08 -6.68
CA CYS A 148 -8.17 0.59 -6.64
C CYS A 148 -7.20 1.75 -6.37
N LEU A 149 -6.20 1.50 -5.52
CA LEU A 149 -5.08 2.40 -5.22
C LEU A 149 -3.76 1.69 -5.46
N GLU A 150 -2.76 2.41 -5.93
CA GLU A 150 -1.39 1.91 -6.05
C GLU A 150 -0.34 2.94 -5.61
N ILE A 151 0.73 2.46 -4.99
CA ILE A 151 1.97 3.20 -4.71
C ILE A 151 3.04 2.65 -5.65
N ILE A 152 3.79 3.52 -6.32
CA ILE A 152 4.91 3.13 -7.18
C ILE A 152 6.23 3.51 -6.52
N PHE A 153 7.05 2.50 -6.23
CA PHE A 153 8.39 2.63 -5.65
C PHE A 153 9.50 2.83 -6.71
#